data_AF-A0A3B9JPI6-F1
#
_entry.id   AF-A0A3B9JPI6-F1
#
_cell.length_a   1.000
_cell.length_b   1.000
_cell.length_c   1.000
_cell.angle_alpha   90.00
_cell.angle_beta   90.00
_cell.angle_gamma   90.00
#
_symmetry.space_group_name_H-M   'P 1'
#
loop_
_entity.id
_entity.type
_entity.pdbx_description
1 polymer ?
#
loop_
_entity_poly.entity_id
_entity_poly.type
_entity_poly.pdbx_seq_one_letter_code
_entity_poly.pdbx_strand_id
1 'polypeptide(L)'
;IMMLDGDVVEATVMGLTSGNTTRGLRFTGEQTFSIDNAGDYRQTLFDKAKIEVDFDARKEMIREQVVQVALDCQSNAVIDESLLEEVCALVEYPCAFSGGFDARFLEVPEEALISAMKSHQKYFHMVDDNGKLLPTFISVANIESSDLSVIIDGNERVIRPRLTDSEFFWEQDKANSLASRLPKLDRVLFMKSLGSMGDKAKRIELLSIYIANVIGANADYSARAGLLAKTDLVSDMVGEFADLQGVMGGYYALNDGEDTAVATAISEHYHPRFAGDTLPSTAEGLVVAIADKLDTITGIYGIGQGPTGSKDPYALRRMALGLLRIMVEAELKLDLKALIKQSLELHASEVDRSSADAIYQFMMDRLRAYYKEQKVSAKAFEAVLAVRPESPYDFHLRVAALNEFTNDSASASLIEANKRIANMLKDHQDLGTQVDSSVLVEAAEKALFEATTVVAKQLNTNHDYSQSMRELLSLKETIDTFFDEVMVNADDEILKRSRLTLLNWIRVLFLSVADVSYLS
;
A
#
# COMPACT_ATOMS: atom_id res chain seq x y z
N ILE A 1 -0.53 -5.78 -42.78
CA ILE A 1 -1.00 -4.71 -43.69
C ILE A 1 -0.24 -3.44 -43.36
N MET A 2 0.21 -2.69 -44.37
CA MET A 2 0.81 -1.37 -44.18
C MET A 2 0.37 -0.48 -45.35
N MET A 3 -0.49 0.49 -45.06
CA MET A 3 -1.14 1.34 -46.06
C MET A 3 -1.23 2.78 -45.56
N LEU A 4 -1.25 3.72 -46.50
CA LEU A 4 -1.56 5.12 -46.29
C LEU A 4 -2.65 5.49 -47.29
N ASP A 5 -3.83 5.88 -46.79
CA ASP A 5 -5.03 6.03 -47.62
C ASP A 5 -5.27 4.76 -48.46
N GLY A 6 -5.31 4.87 -49.79
CA GLY A 6 -5.50 3.73 -50.70
C GLY A 6 -4.22 3.00 -51.12
N ASP A 7 -3.04 3.51 -50.75
CA ASP A 7 -1.77 3.03 -51.28
C ASP A 7 -1.06 2.10 -50.29
N VAL A 8 -0.48 1.02 -50.80
CA VAL A 8 0.41 0.14 -50.03
C VAL A 8 1.73 0.85 -49.79
N VAL A 9 2.14 0.95 -48.53
CA VAL A 9 3.46 1.48 -48.15
C VAL A 9 4.44 0.32 -48.15
N GLU A 10 5.42 0.35 -49.06
CA GLU A 10 6.42 -0.71 -49.19
C GLU A 10 7.29 -0.83 -47.94
N ALA A 11 7.22 -1.99 -47.29
CA ALA A 11 8.04 -2.35 -46.16
C ALA A 11 8.17 -3.87 -46.02
N THR A 12 9.23 -4.30 -45.34
CA THR A 12 9.37 -5.67 -44.86
C THR A 12 9.51 -5.65 -43.35
N VAL A 13 8.54 -6.23 -42.65
CA VAL A 13 8.52 -6.28 -41.18
C VAL A 13 8.47 -7.75 -40.76
N MET A 14 9.42 -8.16 -39.92
CA MET A 14 9.52 -9.55 -39.43
C MET A 14 9.53 -10.61 -40.56
N GLY A 15 10.11 -10.28 -41.71
CA GLY A 15 10.18 -11.19 -42.88
C GLY A 15 8.91 -11.26 -43.72
N LEU A 16 7.89 -10.44 -43.43
CA LEU A 16 6.67 -10.31 -44.22
C LEU A 16 6.68 -9.02 -45.02
N THR A 17 6.36 -9.10 -46.31
CA THR A 17 6.20 -7.95 -47.19
C THR A 17 4.85 -7.28 -46.95
N SER A 18 4.85 -5.95 -46.91
CA SER A 18 3.65 -5.12 -46.86
C SER A 18 2.70 -5.40 -48.02
N GLY A 19 1.40 -5.36 -47.74
CA GLY A 19 0.33 -5.46 -48.73
C GLY A 19 -0.98 -4.97 -48.12
N ASN A 20 -2.05 -5.04 -48.92
CA ASN A 20 -3.41 -4.67 -48.52
C ASN A 20 -4.32 -5.89 -48.26
N THR A 21 -3.77 -7.10 -48.31
CA THR A 21 -4.52 -8.34 -48.08
C THR A 21 -4.40 -8.79 -46.63
N THR A 22 -5.54 -9.14 -46.02
CA THR A 22 -5.63 -9.72 -44.68
C THR A 22 -6.39 -11.06 -44.73
N ARG A 23 -6.50 -11.69 -43.56
CA ARG A 23 -7.24 -12.94 -43.35
C ARG A 23 -8.24 -12.74 -42.22
N GLY A 24 -9.42 -13.35 -42.37
CA GLY A 24 -10.44 -13.39 -41.33
C GLY A 24 -10.18 -14.48 -40.30
N LEU A 25 -11.25 -14.87 -39.58
CA LEU A 25 -11.21 -15.97 -38.62
C LEU A 25 -10.93 -17.31 -39.31
N ARG A 26 -10.22 -18.20 -38.60
CA ARG A 26 -9.73 -19.47 -39.14
C ARG A 26 -10.84 -20.43 -39.60
N PHE A 27 -12.02 -20.37 -38.98
CA PHE A 27 -13.08 -21.36 -39.15
C PHE A 27 -14.38 -20.80 -39.74
N THR A 28 -14.50 -19.48 -39.86
CA THR A 28 -15.74 -18.78 -40.23
C THR A 28 -15.45 -17.60 -41.17
N GLY A 29 -16.41 -17.28 -42.03
CA GLY A 29 -16.34 -16.09 -42.90
C GLY A 29 -15.32 -16.18 -44.04
N GLU A 30 -15.06 -15.03 -44.66
CA GLU A 30 -14.14 -14.88 -45.79
C GLU A 30 -12.68 -15.05 -45.33
N GLN A 31 -11.98 -16.02 -45.90
CA GLN A 31 -10.65 -16.43 -45.43
C GLN A 31 -9.53 -15.45 -45.78
N THR A 32 -9.70 -14.72 -46.89
CA THR A 32 -8.74 -13.75 -47.39
C THR A 32 -9.49 -12.66 -48.12
N PHE A 33 -9.24 -11.41 -47.78
CA PHE A 33 -9.82 -10.25 -48.47
C PHE A 33 -8.86 -9.07 -48.43
N SER A 34 -9.07 -8.13 -49.35
CA SER A 34 -8.28 -6.90 -49.44
C SER A 34 -8.98 -5.74 -48.72
N ILE A 35 -8.15 -4.79 -48.29
CA ILE A 35 -8.55 -3.52 -47.69
C ILE A 35 -8.22 -2.44 -48.71
N ASP A 36 -9.24 -1.69 -49.12
CA ASP A 36 -9.09 -0.71 -50.19
C ASP A 36 -8.51 0.60 -49.68
N ASN A 37 -8.89 1.03 -48.46
CA ASN A 37 -8.35 2.19 -47.79
C ASN A 37 -7.96 1.86 -46.34
N ALA A 38 -6.84 2.40 -45.88
CA ALA A 38 -6.36 2.23 -44.50
C ALA A 38 -7.43 2.62 -43.45
N GLY A 39 -8.23 3.67 -43.72
CA GLY A 39 -9.31 4.12 -42.85
C GLY A 39 -10.47 3.11 -42.71
N ASP A 40 -10.63 2.21 -43.69
CA ASP A 40 -11.69 1.20 -43.70
C ASP A 40 -11.30 -0.05 -42.91
N TYR A 41 -10.08 -0.13 -42.37
CA TYR A 41 -9.52 -1.32 -41.72
C TYR A 41 -10.48 -1.91 -40.68
N ARG A 42 -10.89 -1.10 -39.69
CA ARG A 42 -11.74 -1.56 -38.60
C ARG A 42 -13.09 -2.07 -39.11
N GLN A 43 -13.79 -1.27 -39.91
CA GLN A 43 -15.12 -1.63 -40.43
C GLN A 43 -15.06 -2.86 -41.33
N THR A 44 -14.05 -2.95 -42.20
CA THR A 44 -13.87 -4.10 -43.11
C THR A 44 -13.60 -5.39 -42.35
N LEU A 45 -12.75 -5.36 -41.31
CA LEU A 45 -12.48 -6.51 -40.46
C LEU A 45 -13.75 -6.96 -39.71
N PHE A 46 -14.52 -6.01 -39.18
CA PHE A 46 -15.76 -6.30 -38.49
C PHE A 46 -16.82 -6.91 -39.43
N ASP A 47 -17.05 -6.32 -40.60
CA ASP A 47 -18.10 -6.75 -41.52
C ASP A 47 -17.78 -8.09 -42.19
N LYS A 48 -16.54 -8.29 -42.63
CA LYS A 48 -16.14 -9.49 -43.39
C LYS A 48 -15.69 -10.65 -42.51
N ALA A 49 -15.16 -10.37 -41.32
CA ALA A 49 -14.54 -11.38 -40.45
C ALA A 49 -15.09 -11.40 -39.01
N LYS A 50 -15.98 -10.48 -38.63
CA LYS A 50 -16.50 -10.33 -37.25
C LYS A 50 -15.43 -10.00 -36.22
N ILE A 51 -14.29 -9.48 -36.66
CA ILE A 51 -13.16 -9.13 -35.80
C ILE A 51 -13.32 -7.67 -35.36
N GLU A 52 -13.42 -7.43 -34.04
CA GLU A 52 -13.27 -6.09 -33.47
C GLU A 52 -11.79 -5.84 -33.15
N VAL A 53 -11.15 -4.99 -33.95
CA VAL A 53 -9.72 -4.68 -33.85
C VAL A 53 -9.40 -3.59 -32.83
N ASP A 54 -10.39 -2.80 -32.44
CA ASP A 54 -10.26 -1.81 -31.38
C ASP A 54 -10.29 -2.52 -30.02
N PHE A 55 -9.15 -2.53 -29.34
CA PHE A 55 -8.96 -3.30 -28.11
C PHE A 55 -9.90 -2.84 -26.99
N ASP A 56 -10.11 -1.53 -26.84
CA ASP A 56 -10.96 -0.98 -25.79
C ASP A 56 -12.44 -1.25 -26.09
N ALA A 57 -12.85 -1.08 -27.35
CA ALA A 57 -14.22 -1.44 -27.76
C ALA A 57 -14.50 -2.93 -27.55
N ARG A 58 -13.58 -3.82 -27.95
CA ARG A 58 -13.72 -5.26 -27.74
C ARG A 58 -13.74 -5.64 -26.26
N LYS A 59 -12.93 -4.97 -25.44
CA LYS A 59 -12.90 -5.20 -23.99
C LYS A 59 -14.26 -4.90 -23.36
N GLU A 60 -14.87 -3.78 -23.73
CA GLU A 60 -16.21 -3.42 -23.26
C GLU A 60 -17.29 -4.34 -23.81
N MET A 61 -17.18 -4.80 -25.07
CA MET A 61 -18.08 -5.84 -25.60
C MET A 61 -18.02 -7.14 -24.77
N ILE A 62 -16.82 -7.59 -24.40
CA ILE A 62 -16.66 -8.78 -23.54
C ILE A 62 -17.29 -8.53 -22.18
N ARG A 63 -17.04 -7.36 -21.57
CA ARG A 63 -17.62 -6.99 -20.28
C ARG A 63 -19.14 -7.04 -20.32
N GLU A 64 -19.76 -6.41 -21.30
CA GLU A 64 -21.21 -6.39 -21.48
C GLU A 64 -21.77 -7.81 -21.62
N GLN A 65 -21.13 -8.66 -22.43
CA GLN A 65 -21.55 -10.05 -22.60
C GLN A 65 -21.42 -10.86 -21.31
N VAL A 66 -20.31 -10.71 -20.57
CA VAL A 66 -20.10 -11.41 -19.27
C VAL A 66 -21.15 -10.98 -18.26
N VAL A 67 -21.45 -9.68 -18.16
CA VAL A 67 -22.52 -9.17 -17.29
C VAL A 67 -23.88 -9.72 -17.70
N GLN A 68 -24.19 -9.72 -18.99
CA GLN A 68 -25.48 -10.22 -19.49
C GLN A 68 -25.66 -11.72 -19.20
N VAL A 69 -24.64 -12.53 -19.46
CA VAL A 69 -24.67 -13.98 -19.17
C VAL A 69 -24.87 -14.24 -17.67
N ALA A 70 -24.22 -13.46 -16.81
CA ALA A 70 -24.41 -13.58 -15.36
C ALA A 70 -25.86 -13.28 -14.94
N LEU A 71 -26.44 -12.19 -15.49
CA LEU A 71 -27.83 -11.79 -15.26
C LEU A 71 -28.82 -12.86 -15.72
N ASP A 72 -28.58 -13.45 -16.90
CA ASP A 72 -29.42 -14.53 -17.45
C ASP A 72 -29.39 -15.78 -16.54
N CYS A 73 -28.28 -15.98 -15.81
CA CYS A 73 -28.10 -17.02 -14.80
C CYS A 73 -28.55 -16.61 -13.39
N GLN A 74 -29.15 -15.42 -13.20
CA GLN A 74 -29.54 -14.87 -11.90
C GLN A 74 -28.38 -14.80 -10.89
N SER A 75 -27.21 -14.38 -11.39
CA SER A 75 -25.95 -14.34 -10.65
C SER A 75 -25.16 -13.09 -10.99
N ASN A 76 -24.08 -12.84 -10.23
CA ASN A 76 -23.17 -11.73 -10.48
C ASN A 76 -21.81 -12.26 -10.92
N ALA A 77 -21.26 -11.77 -12.03
CA ALA A 77 -19.89 -12.08 -12.44
C ALA A 77 -18.91 -11.11 -11.76
N VAL A 78 -17.84 -11.67 -11.18
CA VAL A 78 -16.73 -10.86 -10.66
C VAL A 78 -15.71 -10.66 -11.79
N ILE A 79 -15.63 -9.43 -12.28
CA ILE A 79 -14.77 -9.07 -13.42
C ILE A 79 -13.49 -8.44 -12.89
N ASP A 80 -12.43 -9.24 -12.86
CA ASP A 80 -11.07 -8.75 -12.65
C ASP A 80 -10.55 -8.11 -13.95
N GLU A 81 -10.12 -6.85 -13.88
CA GLU A 81 -9.67 -6.09 -15.06
C GLU A 81 -8.49 -6.73 -15.77
N SER A 82 -7.55 -7.33 -15.03
CA SER A 82 -6.38 -7.99 -15.64
C SER A 82 -6.77 -9.24 -16.40
N LEU A 83 -7.73 -10.02 -15.88
CA LEU A 83 -8.30 -11.16 -16.57
C LEU A 83 -9.10 -10.72 -17.80
N LEU A 84 -9.89 -9.65 -17.69
CA LEU A 84 -10.65 -9.12 -18.82
C LEU A 84 -9.73 -8.66 -19.95
N GLU A 85 -8.63 -7.98 -19.64
CA GLU A 85 -7.60 -7.60 -20.61
C GLU A 85 -6.93 -8.84 -21.24
N GLU A 86 -6.62 -9.86 -20.45
CA GLU A 86 -6.05 -11.11 -20.95
C GLU A 86 -7.03 -11.83 -21.90
N VAL A 87 -8.30 -11.97 -21.51
CA VAL A 87 -9.34 -12.56 -22.36
C VAL A 87 -9.53 -11.76 -23.65
N CYS A 88 -9.56 -10.41 -23.56
CA CYS A 88 -9.62 -9.54 -24.73
C CYS A 88 -8.43 -9.74 -25.68
N ALA A 89 -7.24 -10.04 -25.17
CA ALA A 89 -6.08 -10.37 -25.98
C ALA A 89 -6.13 -11.79 -26.61
N LEU A 90 -7.00 -12.67 -26.12
CA LEU A 90 -7.15 -14.05 -26.62
C LEU A 90 -8.25 -14.21 -27.67
N VAL A 91 -9.25 -13.31 -27.69
CA VAL A 91 -10.42 -13.42 -28.56
C VAL A 91 -10.55 -12.20 -29.47
N GLU A 92 -10.87 -12.43 -30.74
CA GLU A 92 -11.10 -11.43 -31.79
C GLU A 92 -12.60 -11.23 -32.06
N TYR A 93 -13.40 -12.29 -31.89
CA TYR A 93 -14.86 -12.28 -31.97
C TYR A 93 -15.45 -12.91 -30.69
N PRO A 94 -15.69 -12.10 -29.65
CA PRO A 94 -16.09 -12.61 -28.34
C PRO A 94 -17.53 -13.12 -28.33
N CYS A 95 -17.72 -14.31 -27.79
CA CYS A 95 -19.02 -14.92 -27.51
C CYS A 95 -18.99 -15.53 -26.10
N ALA A 96 -19.51 -14.81 -25.11
CA ALA A 96 -19.57 -15.27 -23.72
C ALA A 96 -20.67 -16.32 -23.52
N PHE A 97 -20.42 -17.30 -22.65
CA PHE A 97 -21.38 -18.32 -22.25
C PHE A 97 -21.11 -18.82 -20.83
N SER A 98 -22.14 -19.37 -20.20
CA SER A 98 -22.06 -19.95 -18.86
C SER A 98 -21.81 -21.45 -18.92
N GLY A 99 -21.00 -21.96 -17.99
CA GLY A 99 -20.77 -23.38 -17.74
C GLY A 99 -20.77 -23.69 -16.25
N GLY A 100 -20.90 -24.96 -15.90
CA GLY A 100 -20.99 -25.44 -14.52
C GLY A 100 -19.83 -26.35 -14.09
N PHE A 101 -19.70 -26.50 -12.79
CA PHE A 101 -18.91 -27.57 -12.19
C PHE A 101 -19.68 -28.23 -11.04
N ASP A 102 -19.16 -29.35 -10.55
CA ASP A 102 -19.81 -30.10 -9.48
C ASP A 102 -19.79 -29.31 -8.16
N ALA A 103 -20.95 -29.13 -7.53
CA ALA A 103 -21.09 -28.35 -6.30
C ALA A 103 -20.24 -28.88 -5.14
N ARG A 104 -19.79 -30.15 -5.18
CA ARG A 104 -18.85 -30.71 -4.19
C ARG A 104 -17.55 -29.89 -4.07
N PHE A 105 -17.11 -29.26 -5.16
CA PHE A 105 -15.88 -28.46 -5.13
C PHE A 105 -16.00 -27.24 -4.23
N LEU A 106 -17.22 -26.77 -3.91
CA LEU A 106 -17.44 -25.65 -2.98
C LEU A 106 -17.06 -25.96 -1.52
N GLU A 107 -16.65 -27.21 -1.21
CA GLU A 107 -16.03 -27.56 0.07
C GLU A 107 -14.54 -27.13 0.16
N VAL A 108 -13.93 -26.82 -0.99
CA VAL A 108 -12.57 -26.25 -1.09
C VAL A 108 -12.68 -24.73 -0.89
N PRO A 109 -11.70 -24.08 -0.23
CA PRO A 109 -11.63 -22.62 -0.16
C PRO A 109 -11.84 -21.94 -1.52
N GLU A 110 -12.71 -20.96 -1.56
CA GLU A 110 -13.17 -20.34 -2.81
C GLU A 110 -12.03 -19.69 -3.57
N GLU A 111 -11.05 -19.09 -2.88
CA GLU A 111 -9.89 -18.46 -3.48
C GLU A 111 -9.04 -19.45 -4.28
N ALA A 112 -8.97 -20.71 -3.86
CA ALA A 112 -8.28 -21.76 -4.61
C ALA A 112 -9.02 -22.13 -5.90
N LEU A 113 -10.35 -22.24 -5.84
CA LEU A 113 -11.17 -22.50 -7.03
C LEU A 113 -11.12 -21.32 -8.01
N ILE A 114 -11.19 -20.10 -7.49
CA ILE A 114 -11.08 -18.85 -8.26
C ILE A 114 -9.70 -18.76 -8.92
N SER A 115 -8.61 -19.03 -8.19
CA SER A 115 -7.25 -19.01 -8.74
C SER A 115 -7.09 -20.07 -9.83
N ALA A 116 -7.62 -21.29 -9.64
CA ALA A 116 -7.58 -22.34 -10.65
C ALA A 116 -8.36 -21.94 -11.93
N MET A 117 -9.55 -21.37 -11.79
CA MET A 117 -10.37 -20.89 -12.92
C MET A 117 -9.68 -19.75 -13.69
N LYS A 118 -9.13 -18.76 -12.97
CA LYS A 118 -8.46 -17.59 -13.56
C LYS A 118 -7.14 -17.99 -14.24
N SER A 119 -6.27 -18.71 -13.53
CA SER A 119 -4.90 -18.98 -13.97
C SER A 119 -4.84 -20.03 -15.09
N HIS A 120 -5.63 -21.10 -14.99
CA HIS A 120 -5.54 -22.21 -15.96
C HIS A 120 -6.51 -22.10 -17.14
N GLN A 121 -7.69 -21.50 -16.95
CA GLN A 121 -8.76 -21.53 -17.95
C GLN A 121 -9.29 -20.16 -18.39
N LYS A 122 -8.87 -19.07 -17.73
CA LYS A 122 -9.31 -17.69 -18.05
C LYS A 122 -10.82 -17.51 -17.93
N TYR A 123 -11.42 -18.16 -16.93
CA TYR A 123 -12.85 -18.05 -16.66
C TYR A 123 -13.14 -16.98 -15.62
N PHE A 124 -14.28 -16.30 -15.78
CA PHE A 124 -14.84 -15.43 -14.77
C PHE A 124 -15.71 -16.26 -13.83
N HIS A 125 -15.50 -16.12 -12.53
CA HIS A 125 -16.33 -16.81 -11.53
C HIS A 125 -17.61 -16.02 -11.28
N MET A 126 -18.65 -16.73 -10.87
CA MET A 126 -19.94 -16.14 -10.52
C MET A 126 -20.23 -16.30 -9.04
N VAL A 127 -20.89 -15.30 -8.47
CA VAL A 127 -21.30 -15.24 -7.07
C VAL A 127 -22.79 -14.95 -6.95
N ASP A 128 -23.37 -15.32 -5.81
CA ASP A 128 -24.74 -14.95 -5.45
C ASP A 128 -24.84 -13.47 -5.02
N ASP A 129 -26.04 -13.04 -4.62
CA ASP A 129 -26.30 -11.67 -4.15
C ASP A 129 -25.58 -11.33 -2.82
N ASN A 130 -25.08 -12.34 -2.09
CA ASN A 130 -24.29 -12.17 -0.87
C ASN A 130 -22.78 -12.24 -1.14
N GLY A 131 -22.36 -12.39 -2.39
CA GLY A 131 -20.96 -12.54 -2.77
C GLY A 131 -20.39 -13.94 -2.60
N LYS A 132 -21.21 -14.96 -2.33
CA LYS A 132 -20.74 -16.35 -2.18
C LYS A 132 -20.52 -17.01 -3.54
N LEU A 133 -19.40 -17.70 -3.71
CA LEU A 133 -19.07 -18.44 -4.94
C LEU A 133 -20.16 -19.48 -5.32
N LEU A 134 -20.57 -19.45 -6.58
CA LEU A 134 -21.49 -20.41 -7.19
C LEU A 134 -20.73 -21.47 -7.99
N PRO A 135 -21.30 -22.69 -8.19
CA PRO A 135 -20.65 -23.78 -8.92
C PRO A 135 -20.71 -23.59 -10.45
N THR A 136 -20.46 -22.37 -10.90
CA THR A 136 -20.69 -21.90 -12.26
C THR A 136 -19.68 -20.82 -12.63
N PHE A 137 -19.35 -20.73 -13.92
CA PHE A 137 -18.37 -19.80 -14.45
C PHE A 137 -18.80 -19.28 -15.83
N ILE A 138 -18.17 -18.19 -16.27
CA ILE A 138 -18.33 -17.65 -17.62
C ILE A 138 -17.01 -17.79 -18.37
N SER A 139 -17.09 -18.28 -19.59
CA SER A 139 -16.00 -18.32 -20.56
C SER A 139 -16.37 -17.55 -21.81
N VAL A 140 -15.37 -17.15 -22.60
CA VAL A 140 -15.55 -16.38 -23.83
C VAL A 140 -14.95 -17.16 -24.99
N ALA A 141 -15.80 -17.65 -25.88
CA ALA A 141 -15.37 -18.26 -27.13
C ALA A 141 -14.93 -17.18 -28.12
N ASN A 142 -13.98 -17.54 -29.00
CA ASN A 142 -13.56 -16.71 -30.14
C ASN A 142 -14.36 -17.04 -31.42
N ILE A 143 -15.58 -17.57 -31.24
CA ILE A 143 -16.43 -18.04 -32.33
C ILE A 143 -17.89 -18.12 -31.86
N GLU A 144 -18.80 -17.75 -32.75
CA GLU A 144 -20.23 -18.04 -32.60
C GLU A 144 -20.48 -19.48 -33.06
N SER A 145 -20.71 -20.37 -32.09
CA SER A 145 -20.94 -21.79 -32.37
C SER A 145 -22.37 -22.05 -32.86
N SER A 146 -22.51 -22.96 -33.82
CA SER A 146 -23.83 -23.51 -34.19
C SER A 146 -24.42 -24.42 -33.11
N ASP A 147 -23.56 -24.97 -32.24
CA ASP A 147 -23.96 -25.80 -31.11
C ASP A 147 -23.14 -25.39 -29.87
N LEU A 148 -23.77 -24.60 -28.99
CA LEU A 148 -23.11 -24.09 -27.80
C LEU A 148 -22.90 -25.16 -26.73
N SER A 149 -23.75 -26.20 -26.68
CA SER A 149 -23.64 -27.22 -25.61
C SER A 149 -22.33 -28.01 -25.72
N VAL A 150 -21.84 -28.25 -26.95
CA VAL A 150 -20.54 -28.91 -27.16
C VAL A 150 -19.38 -28.08 -26.61
N ILE A 151 -19.46 -26.75 -26.71
CA ILE A 151 -18.44 -25.86 -26.14
C ILE A 151 -18.53 -25.88 -24.63
N ILE A 152 -19.74 -25.79 -24.07
CA ILE A 152 -19.98 -25.87 -22.61
C ILE A 152 -19.41 -27.18 -22.07
N ASP A 153 -19.85 -28.34 -22.58
CA ASP A 153 -19.39 -29.67 -22.17
C ASP A 153 -17.85 -29.80 -22.24
N GLY A 154 -17.26 -29.24 -23.30
CA GLY A 154 -15.81 -29.21 -23.48
C GLY A 154 -15.09 -28.46 -22.37
N ASN A 155 -15.57 -27.26 -22.02
CA ASN A 155 -14.99 -26.42 -20.97
C ASN A 155 -15.22 -27.02 -19.58
N GLU A 156 -16.42 -27.53 -19.27
CA GLU A 156 -16.73 -28.21 -18.01
C GLU A 156 -15.82 -29.44 -17.80
N ARG A 157 -15.55 -30.19 -18.86
CA ARG A 157 -14.63 -31.34 -18.81
C ARG A 157 -13.18 -30.93 -18.56
N VAL A 158 -12.75 -29.78 -19.07
CA VAL A 158 -11.35 -29.32 -18.96
C VAL A 158 -11.08 -28.69 -17.59
N ILE A 159 -12.05 -28.00 -16.98
CA ILE A 159 -11.87 -27.41 -15.65
C ILE A 159 -11.93 -28.45 -14.53
N ARG A 160 -12.71 -29.52 -14.69
CA ARG A 160 -12.91 -30.53 -13.64
C ARG A 160 -11.60 -31.13 -13.09
N PRO A 161 -10.62 -31.56 -13.91
CA PRO A 161 -9.32 -32.01 -13.39
C PRO A 161 -8.60 -30.96 -12.55
N ARG A 162 -8.66 -29.68 -12.94
CA ARG A 162 -8.01 -28.58 -12.19
C ARG A 162 -8.63 -28.36 -10.82
N LEU A 163 -9.95 -28.38 -10.73
CA LEU A 163 -10.64 -28.29 -9.44
C LEU A 163 -10.42 -29.55 -8.59
N THR A 164 -10.26 -30.71 -9.24
CA THR A 164 -9.90 -31.97 -8.55
C THR A 164 -8.49 -31.90 -7.96
N ASP A 165 -7.55 -31.27 -8.65
CA ASP A 165 -6.20 -31.02 -8.12
C ASP A 165 -6.28 -30.10 -6.88
N SER A 166 -7.04 -29.01 -6.94
CA SER A 166 -7.26 -28.13 -5.77
C SER A 166 -7.93 -28.87 -4.59
N GLU A 167 -8.96 -29.67 -4.84
CA GLU A 167 -9.61 -30.52 -3.82
C GLU A 167 -8.61 -31.49 -3.20
N PHE A 168 -7.78 -32.14 -4.02
CA PHE A 168 -6.75 -33.06 -3.55
C PHE A 168 -5.73 -32.37 -2.65
N PHE A 169 -5.20 -31.20 -3.04
CA PHE A 169 -4.27 -30.44 -2.19
C PHE A 169 -4.91 -30.04 -0.87
N TRP A 170 -6.17 -29.57 -0.88
CA TRP A 170 -6.90 -29.20 0.32
C TRP A 170 -7.04 -30.38 1.30
N GLU A 171 -7.48 -31.54 0.82
CA GLU A 171 -7.61 -32.74 1.66
C GLU A 171 -6.27 -33.26 2.18
N GLN A 172 -5.24 -33.25 1.33
CA GLN A 172 -3.89 -33.68 1.72
C GLN A 172 -3.30 -32.74 2.78
N ASP A 173 -3.47 -31.43 2.61
CA ASP A 173 -2.95 -30.46 3.56
C ASP A 173 -3.69 -30.50 4.90
N LYS A 174 -5.02 -30.69 4.92
CA LYS A 174 -5.79 -30.85 6.17
C LYS A 174 -5.35 -32.05 7.02
N ALA A 175 -4.68 -33.05 6.43
CA ALA A 175 -4.20 -34.22 7.17
C ALA A 175 -3.07 -33.89 8.18
N ASN A 176 -2.44 -32.72 8.06
CA ASN A 176 -1.40 -32.26 8.97
C ASN A 176 -1.74 -30.87 9.49
N SER A 177 -1.50 -30.58 10.77
CA SER A 177 -1.74 -29.23 11.29
C SER A 177 -0.69 -28.23 10.83
N LEU A 178 -1.03 -26.95 10.72
CA LEU A 178 -0.10 -25.83 10.48
C LEU A 178 1.08 -25.84 11.45
N ALA A 179 0.80 -26.04 12.74
CA ALA A 179 1.85 -26.07 13.75
C ALA A 179 2.88 -27.20 13.50
N SER A 180 2.43 -28.36 12.99
CA SER A 180 3.33 -29.46 12.64
C SER A 180 4.25 -29.14 11.46
N ARG A 181 3.92 -28.13 10.64
CA ARG A 181 4.74 -27.66 9.52
C ARG A 181 5.85 -26.71 9.94
N LEU A 182 5.81 -26.13 11.14
CA LEU A 182 6.79 -25.14 11.60
C LEU A 182 8.26 -25.60 11.44
N PRO A 183 8.66 -26.85 11.80
CA PRO A 183 10.04 -27.30 11.59
C PRO A 183 10.46 -27.41 10.12
N LYS A 184 9.51 -27.52 9.19
CA LYS A 184 9.84 -27.53 7.74
C LYS A 184 10.30 -26.15 7.27
N LEU A 185 9.86 -25.06 7.92
CA LEU A 185 10.29 -23.70 7.57
C LEU A 185 11.77 -23.45 7.81
N ASP A 186 12.41 -24.21 8.70
CA ASP A 186 13.86 -24.12 8.93
C ASP A 186 14.67 -24.51 7.66
N ARG A 187 14.05 -25.23 6.71
CA ARG A 187 14.65 -25.61 5.42
C ARG A 187 14.36 -24.62 4.30
N VAL A 188 13.43 -23.68 4.49
CA VAL A 188 13.07 -22.67 3.50
C VAL A 188 13.97 -21.47 3.72
N LEU A 189 14.92 -21.26 2.82
CA LEU A 189 15.84 -20.12 2.91
C LEU A 189 15.07 -18.81 2.73
N PHE A 190 15.15 -17.92 3.73
CA PHE A 190 14.67 -16.56 3.57
C PHE A 190 15.70 -15.71 2.84
N MET A 191 16.89 -15.59 3.41
CA MET A 191 18.04 -15.00 2.75
C MET A 191 19.30 -15.50 3.44
N LYS A 192 20.40 -15.66 2.68
CA LYS A 192 21.66 -16.21 3.21
C LYS A 192 22.12 -15.56 4.51
N SER A 193 21.95 -14.24 4.65
CA SER A 193 22.36 -13.47 5.84
C SER A 193 21.26 -13.28 6.90
N LEU A 194 20.01 -13.71 6.63
CA LEU A 194 18.87 -13.56 7.55
C LEU A 194 18.30 -14.90 8.05
N GLY A 195 18.84 -16.01 7.57
CA GLY A 195 18.46 -17.37 7.96
C GLY A 195 17.28 -17.92 7.17
N SER A 196 16.49 -18.73 7.84
CA SER A 196 15.35 -19.46 7.29
C SER A 196 14.02 -18.71 7.50
N MET A 197 12.94 -19.19 6.87
CA MET A 197 11.58 -18.75 7.19
C MET A 197 11.16 -19.14 8.61
N GLY A 198 11.73 -20.20 9.18
CA GLY A 198 11.51 -20.58 10.57
C GLY A 198 12.12 -19.54 11.54
N ASP A 199 13.29 -19.00 11.22
CA ASP A 199 13.90 -17.92 12.00
C ASP A 199 13.07 -16.63 11.89
N LYS A 200 12.57 -16.33 10.68
CA LYS A 200 11.65 -15.21 10.45
C LYS A 200 10.37 -15.35 11.26
N ALA A 201 9.71 -16.51 11.26
CA ALA A 201 8.49 -16.76 12.02
C ALA A 201 8.68 -16.50 13.54
N LYS A 202 9.80 -16.94 14.12
CA LYS A 202 10.14 -16.68 15.54
C LYS A 202 10.35 -15.19 15.82
N ARG A 203 10.96 -14.44 14.90
CA ARG A 203 11.10 -12.98 15.05
C ARG A 203 9.75 -12.27 14.95
N ILE A 204 8.88 -12.70 14.05
CA ILE A 204 7.51 -12.17 13.92
C ILE A 204 6.71 -12.44 15.18
N GLU A 205 6.79 -13.63 15.77
CA GLU A 205 6.17 -13.96 17.06
C GLU A 205 6.59 -12.96 18.15
N LEU A 206 7.91 -12.75 18.34
CA LEU A 206 8.44 -11.85 19.36
C LEU A 206 8.07 -10.39 19.12
N LEU A 207 8.09 -9.93 17.87
CA LEU A 207 7.61 -8.58 17.50
C LEU A 207 6.13 -8.43 17.74
N SER A 208 5.34 -9.47 17.45
CA SER A 208 3.89 -9.45 17.63
C SER A 208 3.53 -9.31 19.12
N ILE A 209 4.25 -9.99 20.01
CA ILE A 209 4.10 -9.80 21.47
C ILE A 209 4.37 -8.35 21.86
N TYR A 210 5.47 -7.76 21.38
CA TYR A 210 5.83 -6.38 21.69
C TYR A 210 4.74 -5.40 21.23
N ILE A 211 4.35 -5.48 19.96
CA ILE A 211 3.37 -4.56 19.36
C ILE A 211 1.99 -4.72 20.03
N ALA A 212 1.54 -5.96 20.26
CA ALA A 212 0.25 -6.23 20.89
C ALA A 212 0.14 -5.60 22.27
N ASN A 213 1.19 -5.70 23.08
CA ASN A 213 1.23 -5.08 24.42
C ASN A 213 1.15 -3.55 24.36
N VAL A 214 1.72 -2.91 23.33
CA VAL A 214 1.69 -1.44 23.20
C VAL A 214 0.31 -0.95 22.75
N ILE A 215 -0.35 -1.67 21.82
CA ILE A 215 -1.65 -1.25 21.30
C ILE A 215 -2.86 -1.83 22.05
N GLY A 216 -2.64 -2.74 23.00
CA GLY A 216 -3.70 -3.40 23.78
C GLY A 216 -4.42 -4.55 23.07
N ALA A 217 -3.78 -5.18 22.08
CA ALA A 217 -4.30 -6.40 21.44
C ALA A 217 -4.00 -7.65 22.27
N ASN A 218 -4.59 -8.80 21.93
CA ASN A 218 -4.27 -10.05 22.61
C ASN A 218 -2.85 -10.53 22.23
N ALA A 219 -1.91 -10.45 23.18
CA ALA A 219 -0.51 -10.81 22.95
C ALA A 219 -0.32 -12.30 22.64
N ASP A 220 -1.09 -13.20 23.26
CA ASP A 220 -0.98 -14.64 23.04
C ASP A 220 -1.48 -15.02 21.64
N TYR A 221 -2.61 -14.46 21.22
CA TYR A 221 -3.14 -14.68 19.87
C TYR A 221 -2.25 -14.06 18.80
N SER A 222 -1.73 -12.86 19.04
CA SER A 222 -0.79 -12.20 18.13
C SER A 222 0.51 -12.98 17.99
N ALA A 223 1.05 -13.50 19.09
CA ALA A 223 2.24 -14.36 19.07
C ALA A 223 1.99 -15.64 18.28
N ARG A 224 0.87 -16.33 18.57
CA ARG A 224 0.47 -17.57 17.92
C ARG A 224 0.29 -17.39 16.41
N ALA A 225 -0.41 -16.33 16.01
CA ALA A 225 -0.59 -15.98 14.60
C ALA A 225 0.75 -15.64 13.94
N GLY A 226 1.59 -14.83 14.58
CA GLY A 226 2.91 -14.47 14.06
C GLY A 226 3.83 -15.67 13.82
N LEU A 227 3.81 -16.65 14.73
CA LEU A 227 4.59 -17.88 14.60
C LEU A 227 4.10 -18.77 13.44
N LEU A 228 2.78 -18.83 13.22
CA LEU A 228 2.16 -19.68 12.20
C LEU A 228 1.99 -18.98 10.84
N ALA A 229 2.15 -17.66 10.76
CA ALA A 229 1.80 -16.87 9.57
C ALA A 229 2.46 -17.32 8.26
N LYS A 230 3.61 -18.02 8.34
CA LYS A 230 4.39 -18.48 7.18
C LYS A 230 4.35 -19.99 6.96
N THR A 231 3.65 -20.76 7.80
CA THR A 231 3.71 -22.24 7.73
C THR A 231 2.93 -22.84 6.56
N ASP A 232 2.06 -22.07 5.93
CA ASP A 232 1.39 -22.45 4.69
C ASP A 232 2.31 -22.43 3.46
N LEU A 233 3.45 -21.74 3.50
CA LEU A 233 4.46 -21.73 2.42
C LEU A 233 5.01 -23.13 2.08
N VAL A 234 4.83 -24.11 2.98
CA VAL A 234 5.24 -25.51 2.80
C VAL A 234 4.05 -26.45 2.68
N SER A 235 2.87 -25.91 2.40
CA SER A 235 1.67 -26.65 2.00
C SER A 235 1.71 -26.94 0.50
N ASP A 236 1.06 -28.02 0.08
CA ASP A 236 1.00 -28.38 -1.34
C ASP A 236 0.12 -27.39 -2.11
N MET A 237 -0.96 -26.89 -1.49
CA MET A 237 -1.83 -25.86 -2.07
C MET A 237 -1.06 -24.58 -2.42
N VAL A 238 -0.25 -24.03 -1.51
CA VAL A 238 0.55 -22.82 -1.79
C VAL A 238 1.71 -23.13 -2.73
N GLY A 239 2.20 -24.38 -2.75
CA GLY A 239 3.17 -24.83 -3.73
C GLY A 239 2.65 -24.74 -5.17
N GLU A 240 1.38 -25.06 -5.39
CA GLU A 240 0.70 -24.90 -6.69
C GLU A 240 0.24 -23.46 -6.93
N PHE A 241 -0.38 -22.83 -5.93
CA PHE A 241 -1.00 -21.50 -6.01
C PHE A 241 -0.31 -20.52 -5.06
N ALA A 242 0.84 -19.99 -5.49
CA ALA A 242 1.68 -19.11 -4.68
C ALA A 242 0.99 -17.78 -4.28
N ASP A 243 -0.06 -17.38 -4.99
CA ASP A 243 -0.91 -16.22 -4.70
C ASP A 243 -1.82 -16.42 -3.47
N LEU A 244 -2.03 -17.67 -3.03
CA LEU A 244 -2.90 -18.01 -1.90
C LEU A 244 -2.17 -18.04 -0.54
N GLN A 245 -0.89 -17.67 -0.51
CA GLN A 245 -0.12 -17.56 0.73
C GLN A 245 -0.76 -16.57 1.72
N GLY A 246 -0.66 -16.87 3.01
CA GLY A 246 -1.41 -16.23 4.08
C GLY A 246 -2.86 -16.72 4.16
N VAL A 247 -3.62 -16.59 3.06
CA VAL A 247 -5.05 -16.96 3.01
C VAL A 247 -5.26 -18.42 3.36
N MET A 248 -4.52 -19.33 2.73
CA MET A 248 -4.61 -20.76 3.05
C MET A 248 -4.14 -21.05 4.47
N GLY A 249 -3.16 -20.31 4.99
CA GLY A 249 -2.81 -20.34 6.41
C GLY A 249 -4.00 -20.03 7.33
N GLY A 250 -4.86 -19.07 7.00
CA GLY A 250 -6.08 -18.80 7.75
C GLY A 250 -7.05 -20.00 7.75
N TYR A 251 -7.32 -20.56 6.57
CA TYR A 251 -8.19 -21.73 6.42
C TYR A 251 -7.69 -22.96 7.18
N TYR A 252 -6.38 -23.25 7.07
CA TYR A 252 -5.80 -24.37 7.81
C TYR A 252 -5.83 -24.13 9.33
N ALA A 253 -5.64 -22.88 9.79
CA ALA A 253 -5.70 -22.57 11.22
C ALA A 253 -7.10 -22.81 11.78
N LEU A 254 -8.15 -22.39 11.07
CA LEU A 254 -9.54 -22.69 11.44
C LEU A 254 -9.82 -24.20 11.44
N ASN A 255 -9.36 -24.92 10.41
CA ASN A 255 -9.50 -26.37 10.34
C ASN A 255 -8.84 -27.09 11.53
N ASP A 256 -7.69 -26.58 11.97
CA ASP A 256 -6.93 -27.13 13.09
C ASP A 256 -7.49 -26.76 14.48
N GLY A 257 -8.52 -25.90 14.53
CA GLY A 257 -9.16 -25.45 15.76
C GLY A 257 -8.45 -24.29 16.47
N GLU A 258 -7.60 -23.54 15.76
CA GLU A 258 -7.09 -22.25 16.28
C GLU A 258 -8.25 -21.25 16.44
N ASP A 259 -8.05 -20.24 17.30
CA ASP A 259 -9.04 -19.19 17.49
C ASP A 259 -9.24 -18.38 16.18
N THR A 260 -10.46 -17.90 15.96
CA THR A 260 -10.80 -17.06 14.80
C THR A 260 -9.89 -15.85 14.66
N ALA A 261 -9.50 -15.19 15.76
CA ALA A 261 -8.58 -14.05 15.72
C ALA A 261 -7.19 -14.45 15.23
N VAL A 262 -6.71 -15.64 15.60
CA VAL A 262 -5.42 -16.19 15.14
C VAL A 262 -5.49 -16.48 13.65
N ALA A 263 -6.53 -17.17 13.20
CA ALA A 263 -6.70 -17.52 11.80
C ALA A 263 -6.86 -16.30 10.89
N THR A 264 -7.67 -15.32 11.29
CA THR A 264 -7.83 -14.07 10.55
C THR A 264 -6.51 -13.29 10.49
N ALA A 265 -5.77 -13.19 11.61
CA ALA A 265 -4.47 -12.53 11.60
C ALA A 265 -3.45 -13.22 10.68
N ILE A 266 -3.45 -14.56 10.62
CA ILE A 266 -2.66 -15.33 9.65
C ILE A 266 -3.09 -15.02 8.21
N SER A 267 -4.39 -14.94 7.93
CA SER A 267 -4.87 -14.61 6.57
C SER A 267 -4.50 -13.19 6.14
N GLU A 268 -4.54 -12.23 7.07
CA GLU A 268 -4.41 -10.80 6.77
C GLU A 268 -2.96 -10.28 6.84
N HIS A 269 -1.99 -11.02 7.34
CA HIS A 269 -0.65 -10.46 7.64
C HIS A 269 0.08 -9.84 6.43
N TYR A 270 -0.23 -10.28 5.22
CA TYR A 270 0.32 -9.68 4.00
C TYR A 270 -0.31 -8.31 3.68
N HIS A 271 -1.50 -8.00 4.18
CA HIS A 271 -2.21 -6.76 3.90
C HIS A 271 -1.54 -5.52 4.52
N PRO A 272 -1.58 -4.36 3.86
CA PRO A 272 -1.93 -4.18 2.44
C PRO A 272 -0.79 -4.65 1.52
N ARG A 273 -1.14 -5.37 0.44
CA ARG A 273 -0.19 -5.99 -0.51
C ARG A 273 0.23 -5.05 -1.63
N PHE A 274 -0.59 -4.05 -1.94
CA PHE A 274 -0.35 -3.03 -2.98
C PHE A 274 -1.04 -1.72 -2.62
N ALA A 275 -0.78 -0.67 -3.41
CA ALA A 275 -1.39 0.64 -3.20
C ALA A 275 -2.91 0.55 -3.40
N GLY A 276 -3.69 1.03 -2.43
CA GLY A 276 -5.16 0.91 -2.45
C GLY A 276 -5.71 -0.41 -1.90
N ASP A 277 -4.87 -1.39 -1.55
CA ASP A 277 -5.33 -2.62 -0.89
C ASP A 277 -5.85 -2.32 0.53
N THR A 278 -6.71 -3.21 1.02
CA THR A 278 -7.33 -3.13 2.34
C THR A 278 -6.33 -3.33 3.47
N LEU A 279 -6.61 -2.75 4.63
CA LEU A 279 -5.86 -3.04 5.86
C LEU A 279 -6.39 -4.32 6.52
N PRO A 280 -5.59 -4.97 7.39
CA PRO A 280 -6.12 -5.98 8.31
C PRO A 280 -7.33 -5.44 9.09
N SER A 281 -8.35 -6.27 9.29
CA SER A 281 -9.60 -5.87 9.92
C SER A 281 -9.60 -6.08 11.45
N THR A 282 -8.62 -6.81 11.96
CA THR A 282 -8.51 -7.19 13.38
C THR A 282 -7.27 -6.59 14.05
N ALA A 283 -7.31 -6.40 15.36
CA ALA A 283 -6.16 -5.89 16.11
C ALA A 283 -4.94 -6.82 16.00
N GLU A 284 -5.15 -8.13 16.11
CA GLU A 284 -4.14 -9.17 15.92
C GLU A 284 -3.60 -9.16 14.47
N GLY A 285 -4.46 -8.97 13.47
CA GLY A 285 -4.06 -8.82 12.07
C GLY A 285 -3.16 -7.60 11.84
N LEU A 286 -3.50 -6.44 12.42
CA LEU A 286 -2.67 -5.23 12.37
C LEU A 286 -1.29 -5.49 13.00
N VAL A 287 -1.26 -6.17 14.15
CA VAL A 287 -0.02 -6.54 14.85
C VAL A 287 0.89 -7.40 13.98
N VAL A 288 0.38 -8.52 13.46
CA VAL A 288 1.19 -9.47 12.71
C VAL A 288 1.63 -8.88 11.36
N ALA A 289 0.77 -8.08 10.72
CA ALA A 289 1.12 -7.38 9.48
C ALA A 289 2.24 -6.36 9.67
N ILE A 290 2.24 -5.60 10.77
CA ILE A 290 3.35 -4.69 11.12
C ILE A 290 4.60 -5.51 11.40
N ALA A 291 4.52 -6.56 12.22
CA ALA A 291 5.65 -7.39 12.59
C ALA A 291 6.36 -8.02 11.37
N ASP A 292 5.61 -8.62 10.44
CA ASP A 292 6.17 -9.26 9.25
C ASP A 292 6.86 -8.27 8.30
N LYS A 293 6.22 -7.12 8.05
CA LYS A 293 6.78 -6.06 7.20
C LYS A 293 8.02 -5.46 7.84
N LEU A 294 7.97 -5.18 9.14
CA LEU A 294 9.08 -4.60 9.90
C LEU A 294 10.30 -5.53 9.91
N ASP A 295 10.11 -6.82 10.21
CA ASP A 295 11.18 -7.83 10.18
C ASP A 295 11.91 -7.85 8.84
N THR A 296 11.14 -7.84 7.74
CA THR A 296 11.67 -7.84 6.38
C THR A 296 12.43 -6.56 6.06
N ILE A 297 11.86 -5.40 6.39
CA ILE A 297 12.48 -4.10 6.14
C ILE A 297 13.79 -3.98 6.89
N THR A 298 13.80 -4.22 8.21
CA THR A 298 15.01 -4.04 9.01
C THR A 298 16.08 -5.08 8.68
N GLY A 299 15.68 -6.33 8.40
CA GLY A 299 16.63 -7.39 8.02
C GLY A 299 17.31 -7.10 6.69
N ILE A 300 16.54 -6.85 5.62
CA ILE A 300 17.10 -6.64 4.28
C ILE A 300 17.89 -5.33 4.22
N TYR A 301 17.38 -4.26 4.83
CA TYR A 301 18.09 -2.98 4.85
C TYR A 301 19.39 -3.09 5.66
N GLY A 302 19.35 -3.74 6.83
CA GLY A 302 20.49 -3.86 7.72
C GLY A 302 21.62 -4.76 7.20
N ILE A 303 21.37 -5.63 6.22
CA ILE A 303 22.45 -6.35 5.51
C ILE A 303 22.98 -5.60 4.27
N GLY A 304 22.60 -4.32 4.11
CA GLY A 304 23.06 -3.47 3.01
C GLY A 304 22.34 -3.72 1.67
N GLN A 305 21.19 -4.40 1.67
CA GLN A 305 20.38 -4.68 0.47
C GLN A 305 19.15 -3.74 0.36
N GLY A 306 19.24 -2.55 0.97
CA GLY A 306 18.23 -1.50 0.84
C GLY A 306 18.08 -0.99 -0.60
N PRO A 307 16.94 -0.35 -0.95
CA PRO A 307 16.67 0.11 -2.32
C PRO A 307 17.67 1.19 -2.77
N THR A 308 18.12 1.13 -4.03
CA THR A 308 19.09 2.08 -4.61
C THR A 308 18.56 2.68 -5.90
N GLY A 309 18.58 4.03 -6.02
CA GLY A 309 18.05 4.72 -7.20
C GLY A 309 16.60 4.28 -7.51
N SER A 310 16.35 3.78 -8.72
CA SER A 310 15.04 3.20 -9.09
C SER A 310 14.86 1.74 -8.67
N LYS A 311 15.94 1.01 -8.36
CA LYS A 311 15.87 -0.43 -8.06
C LYS A 311 15.36 -0.70 -6.65
N ASP A 312 14.37 -1.58 -6.55
CA ASP A 312 13.83 -2.14 -5.31
C ASP A 312 13.52 -3.63 -5.51
N PRO A 313 14.56 -4.49 -5.54
CA PRO A 313 14.40 -5.91 -5.90
C PRO A 313 13.56 -6.71 -4.89
N TYR A 314 13.41 -6.21 -3.66
CA TYR A 314 12.68 -6.87 -2.57
C TYR A 314 11.38 -6.15 -2.19
N ALA A 315 10.94 -5.19 -3.00
CA ALA A 315 9.72 -4.41 -2.78
C ALA A 315 9.63 -3.70 -1.41
N LEU A 316 10.77 -3.31 -0.83
CA LEU A 316 10.85 -2.68 0.49
C LEU A 316 10.10 -1.35 0.55
N ARG A 317 10.04 -0.59 -0.55
CA ARG A 317 9.29 0.68 -0.61
C ARG A 317 7.80 0.44 -0.44
N ARG A 318 7.29 -0.63 -1.05
CA ARG A 318 5.88 -1.01 -0.96
C ARG A 318 5.56 -1.52 0.44
N MET A 319 6.42 -2.36 1.01
CA MET A 319 6.26 -2.86 2.38
C MET A 319 6.28 -1.72 3.41
N ALA A 320 7.23 -0.79 3.29
CA ALA A 320 7.32 0.36 4.18
C ALA A 320 6.08 1.25 4.09
N LEU A 321 5.60 1.55 2.88
CA LEU A 321 4.34 2.29 2.72
C LEU A 321 3.15 1.55 3.33
N GLY A 322 3.04 0.24 3.11
CA GLY A 322 1.96 -0.58 3.68
C GLY A 322 1.95 -0.57 5.21
N LEU A 323 3.12 -0.71 5.85
CA LEU A 323 3.26 -0.62 7.30
C LEU A 323 2.86 0.78 7.82
N LEU A 324 3.32 1.84 7.16
CA LEU A 324 3.00 3.21 7.58
C LEU A 324 1.51 3.52 7.41
N ARG A 325 0.87 3.01 6.35
CA ARG A 325 -0.59 3.08 6.17
C ARG A 325 -1.32 2.40 7.32
N ILE A 326 -0.89 1.20 7.73
CA ILE A 326 -1.46 0.53 8.90
C ILE A 326 -1.39 1.44 10.14
N MET A 327 -0.22 2.01 10.43
CA MET A 327 -0.05 2.86 11.61
C MET A 327 -0.90 4.14 11.54
N VAL A 328 -1.03 4.76 10.37
CA VAL A 328 -1.76 6.02 10.18
C VAL A 328 -3.27 5.80 10.12
N GLU A 329 -3.75 4.91 9.24
CA GLU A 329 -5.18 4.72 8.95
C GLU A 329 -5.90 3.95 10.06
N ALA A 330 -5.20 3.12 10.84
CA ALA A 330 -5.74 2.49 12.06
C ALA A 330 -5.42 3.29 13.33
N GLU A 331 -4.91 4.53 13.19
CA GLU A 331 -4.69 5.48 14.28
C GLU A 331 -3.79 4.96 15.43
N LEU A 332 -2.79 4.15 15.07
CA LEU A 332 -1.94 3.47 16.04
C LEU A 332 -0.86 4.41 16.59
N LYS A 333 -0.90 4.66 17.90
CA LYS A 333 0.10 5.44 18.66
C LYS A 333 1.37 4.63 18.94
N LEU A 334 1.96 4.09 17.88
CA LEU A 334 3.19 3.31 17.92
C LEU A 334 4.40 4.18 17.60
N ASP A 335 5.48 4.02 18.38
CA ASP A 335 6.79 4.63 18.13
C ASP A 335 7.54 3.78 17.08
N LEU A 336 7.70 4.34 15.88
CA LEU A 336 8.40 3.69 14.78
C LEU A 336 9.90 3.51 15.05
N LYS A 337 10.55 4.44 15.76
CA LYS A 337 11.98 4.35 16.09
C LYS A 337 12.21 3.20 17.07
N ALA A 338 11.36 3.09 18.09
CA ALA A 338 11.40 1.97 19.04
C ALA A 338 11.15 0.63 18.35
N LEU A 339 10.16 0.56 17.46
CA LEU A 339 9.87 -0.65 16.67
C LEU A 339 11.05 -1.07 15.80
N ILE A 340 11.65 -0.13 15.04
CA ILE A 340 12.83 -0.42 14.21
C ILE A 340 13.97 -0.98 15.07
N LYS A 341 14.25 -0.35 16.22
CA LYS A 341 15.27 -0.81 17.15
C LYS A 341 14.97 -2.21 17.67
N GLN A 342 13.75 -2.47 18.12
CA GLN A 342 13.31 -3.77 18.63
C GLN A 342 13.48 -4.87 17.57
N SER A 343 13.12 -4.59 16.32
CA SER A 343 13.29 -5.54 15.21
C SER A 343 14.76 -5.81 14.90
N LEU A 344 15.62 -4.78 14.83
CA LEU A 344 17.06 -4.93 14.61
C LEU A 344 17.75 -5.75 15.71
N GLU A 345 17.29 -5.67 16.96
CA GLU A 345 17.83 -6.45 18.08
C GLU A 345 17.56 -7.96 17.97
N LEU A 346 16.48 -8.35 17.29
CA LEU A 346 16.09 -9.75 17.08
C LEU A 346 16.84 -10.43 15.93
N HIS A 347 17.49 -9.66 15.06
CA HIS A 347 18.30 -10.19 13.97
C HIS A 347 19.70 -10.65 14.44
N ALA A 348 20.29 -11.55 13.65
CA ALA A 348 21.65 -12.02 13.84
C ALA A 348 22.69 -10.91 13.64
N SER A 349 23.96 -11.20 13.97
CA SER A 349 25.07 -10.23 13.96
C SER A 349 25.38 -9.61 12.60
N GLU A 350 24.94 -10.24 11.52
CA GLU A 350 25.11 -9.82 10.13
C GLU A 350 24.28 -8.58 9.79
N VAL A 351 23.24 -8.29 10.57
CA VAL A 351 22.38 -7.11 10.40
C VAL A 351 22.97 -5.92 11.16
N ASP A 352 23.27 -4.84 10.43
CA ASP A 352 23.77 -3.59 11.01
C ASP A 352 22.70 -2.88 11.85
N ARG A 353 22.83 -2.99 13.17
CA ARG A 353 21.92 -2.34 14.13
C ARG A 353 22.05 -0.82 14.16
N SER A 354 23.13 -0.25 13.63
CA SER A 354 23.32 1.20 13.54
C SER A 354 22.49 1.84 12.41
N SER A 355 21.92 1.02 11.52
CA SER A 355 21.08 1.46 10.41
C SER A 355 19.69 2.00 10.81
N ALA A 356 19.34 1.99 12.10
CA ALA A 356 18.02 2.39 12.59
C ALA A 356 17.56 3.78 12.10
N ASP A 357 18.45 4.77 12.13
CA ASP A 357 18.13 6.13 11.69
C ASP A 357 17.90 6.21 10.18
N ALA A 358 18.71 5.49 9.40
CA ALA A 358 18.57 5.41 7.95
C ALA A 358 17.27 4.68 7.55
N ILE A 359 16.88 3.63 8.28
CA ILE A 359 15.62 2.92 8.07
C ILE A 359 14.43 3.84 8.37
N TYR A 360 14.48 4.57 9.50
CA TYR A 360 13.44 5.54 9.84
C TYR A 360 13.28 6.59 8.73
N GLN A 361 14.38 7.18 8.27
CA GLN A 361 14.36 8.16 7.18
C GLN A 361 13.77 7.56 5.89
N PHE A 362 14.25 6.37 5.50
CA PHE A 362 13.76 5.64 4.33
C PHE A 362 12.23 5.40 4.39
N MET A 363 11.73 4.96 5.55
CA MET A 363 10.31 4.70 5.77
C MET A 363 9.51 6.00 5.70
N MET A 364 9.87 7.02 6.47
CA MET A 364 9.14 8.30 6.48
C MET A 364 9.09 8.95 5.08
N ASP A 365 10.16 8.84 4.29
CA ASP A 365 10.17 9.33 2.90
C ASP A 365 9.12 8.66 1.99
N ARG A 366 8.60 7.47 2.36
CA ARG A 366 7.53 6.80 1.59
C ARG A 366 6.19 7.52 1.70
N LEU A 367 5.95 8.22 2.81
CA LEU A 367 4.71 8.96 3.03
C LEU A 367 4.59 10.18 2.10
N ARG A 368 5.66 10.61 1.44
CA ARG A 368 5.64 11.76 0.52
C ARG A 368 4.64 11.59 -0.62
N ALA A 369 4.61 10.40 -1.24
CA ALA A 369 3.67 10.11 -2.33
C ALA A 369 2.24 10.01 -1.81
N TYR A 370 2.06 9.35 -0.66
CA TYR A 370 0.79 9.22 0.04
C TYR A 370 0.13 10.57 0.33
N TYR A 371 0.87 11.52 0.92
CA TYR A 371 0.36 12.85 1.22
C TYR A 371 0.19 13.74 -0.02
N LYS A 372 0.99 13.53 -1.06
CA LYS A 372 0.81 14.22 -2.35
C LYS A 372 -0.53 13.86 -2.99
N GLU A 373 -0.94 12.60 -2.94
CA GLU A 373 -2.25 12.15 -3.42
C GLU A 373 -3.40 12.78 -2.63
N GLN A 374 -3.18 13.04 -1.33
CA GLN A 374 -4.11 13.79 -0.46
C GLN A 374 -4.02 15.31 -0.60
N LYS A 375 -3.30 15.82 -1.61
CA LYS A 375 -3.13 17.26 -1.90
C LYS A 375 -2.46 18.06 -0.78
N VAL A 376 -1.69 17.41 0.10
CA VAL A 376 -0.85 18.10 1.07
C VAL A 376 0.37 18.70 0.37
N SER A 377 0.74 19.94 0.73
CA SER A 377 1.89 20.60 0.14
C SER A 377 3.20 19.91 0.53
N ALA A 378 4.15 19.83 -0.41
CA ALA A 378 5.47 19.27 -0.15
C ALA A 378 6.21 20.00 0.98
N LYS A 379 6.00 21.32 1.11
CA LYS A 379 6.58 22.13 2.17
C LYS A 379 6.02 21.79 3.55
N ALA A 380 4.71 21.56 3.67
CA ALA A 380 4.10 21.14 4.93
C ALA A 380 4.61 19.76 5.36
N PHE A 381 4.77 18.84 4.42
CA PHE A 381 5.40 17.55 4.68
C PHE A 381 6.83 17.72 5.22
N GLU A 382 7.67 18.53 4.57
CA GLU A 382 9.05 18.78 5.03
C GLU A 382 9.10 19.44 6.42
N ALA A 383 8.23 20.41 6.68
CA ALA A 383 8.16 21.11 7.96
C ALA A 383 7.90 20.16 9.13
N VAL A 384 6.99 19.18 8.96
CA VAL A 384 6.73 18.18 9.98
C VAL A 384 7.84 17.12 10.02
N LEU A 385 8.39 16.72 8.87
CA LEU A 385 9.49 15.74 8.84
C LEU A 385 10.75 16.24 9.55
N ALA A 386 11.01 17.55 9.47
CA ALA A 386 12.16 18.20 10.10
C ALA A 386 12.18 18.04 11.64
N VAL A 387 11.02 17.93 12.29
CA VAL A 387 10.93 17.69 13.75
C VAL A 387 11.01 16.20 14.13
N ARG A 388 11.16 15.32 13.13
CA ARG A 388 11.35 13.85 13.26
C ARG A 388 10.41 13.16 14.27
N PRO A 389 9.06 13.22 14.09
CA PRO A 389 8.11 12.56 14.98
C PRO A 389 8.37 11.07 15.13
N GLU A 390 8.21 10.54 16.34
CA GLU A 390 8.44 9.12 16.62
C GLU A 390 7.35 8.23 16.03
N SER A 391 6.11 8.71 16.01
CA SER A 391 4.97 7.98 15.48
C SER A 391 4.52 8.52 14.11
N PRO A 392 4.31 7.65 13.11
CA PRO A 392 3.69 8.02 11.83
C PRO A 392 2.27 8.58 11.98
N TYR A 393 1.51 8.12 12.97
CA TYR A 393 0.19 8.68 13.27
C TYR A 393 0.32 10.09 13.88
N ASP A 394 1.28 10.31 14.79
CA ASP A 394 1.58 11.66 15.29
C ASP A 394 2.02 12.61 14.16
N PHE A 395 2.86 12.13 13.23
CA PHE A 395 3.21 12.84 12.01
C PHE A 395 1.96 13.21 11.18
N HIS A 396 1.00 12.29 11.05
CA HIS A 396 -0.26 12.55 10.35
C HIS A 396 -1.05 13.69 10.98
N LEU A 397 -1.23 13.68 12.30
CA LEU A 397 -1.96 14.72 13.03
C LEU A 397 -1.28 16.10 12.87
N ARG A 398 0.05 16.16 12.93
CA ARG A 398 0.83 17.38 12.71
C ARG A 398 0.68 17.90 11.28
N VAL A 399 0.74 17.02 10.28
CA VAL A 399 0.56 17.38 8.87
C VAL A 399 -0.85 17.93 8.63
N ALA A 400 -1.88 17.30 9.18
CA ALA A 400 -3.26 17.76 9.06
C ALA A 400 -3.44 19.17 9.66
N ALA A 401 -2.92 19.38 10.87
CA ALA A 401 -2.94 20.68 11.54
C ALA A 401 -2.17 21.77 10.77
N LEU A 402 -1.00 21.42 10.22
CA LEU A 402 -0.19 22.37 9.46
C LEU A 402 -0.86 22.73 8.13
N ASN A 403 -1.55 21.78 7.50
CA ASN A 403 -2.28 22.02 6.27
C ASN A 403 -3.46 23.00 6.50
N GLU A 404 -4.17 22.89 7.62
CA GLU A 404 -5.17 23.87 8.06
C GLU A 404 -4.53 25.25 8.28
N PHE A 405 -3.42 25.32 9.02
CA PHE A 405 -2.68 26.55 9.29
C PHE A 405 -2.27 27.29 8.00
N THR A 406 -1.74 26.58 6.99
CA THR A 406 -1.29 27.21 5.75
C THR A 406 -2.40 27.82 4.90
N ASN A 407 -3.67 27.47 5.16
CA ASN A 407 -4.82 28.07 4.49
C ASN A 407 -5.28 29.38 5.16
N ASP A 408 -4.77 29.70 6.35
CA ASP A 408 -5.08 30.96 7.03
C ASP A 408 -4.24 32.11 6.48
N SER A 409 -4.88 33.24 6.12
CA SER A 409 -4.21 34.44 5.65
C SER A 409 -3.18 35.03 6.63
N ALA A 410 -3.36 34.80 7.94
CA ALA A 410 -2.45 35.25 8.98
C ALA A 410 -1.16 34.43 9.06
N SER A 411 -1.14 33.22 8.48
CA SER A 411 0.00 32.30 8.56
C SER A 411 1.25 32.81 7.82
N ALA A 412 1.08 33.57 6.74
CA ALA A 412 2.18 34.01 5.88
C ALA A 412 3.18 34.91 6.62
N SER A 413 2.72 35.86 7.43
CA SER A 413 3.64 36.75 8.18
C SER A 413 4.37 35.97 9.29
N LEU A 414 3.70 35.01 9.93
CA LEU A 414 4.32 34.14 10.93
C LEU A 414 5.36 33.18 10.35
N ILE A 415 5.15 32.66 9.13
CA ILE A 415 6.13 31.83 8.43
C ILE A 415 7.41 32.63 8.18
N GLU A 416 7.29 33.85 7.66
CA GLU A 416 8.44 34.73 7.43
C GLU A 416 9.12 35.17 8.73
N ALA A 417 8.35 35.48 9.76
CA ALA A 417 8.90 35.81 11.07
C ALA A 417 9.68 34.63 11.68
N ASN A 418 9.16 33.40 11.60
CA ASN A 418 9.86 32.21 12.07
C ASN A 418 11.12 31.91 11.26
N LYS A 419 11.11 32.15 9.96
CA LYS A 419 12.32 32.05 9.12
C LYS A 419 13.38 33.06 9.56
N ARG A 420 12.98 34.29 9.89
CA ARG A 420 13.88 35.31 10.46
C ARG A 420 14.45 34.86 11.80
N ILE A 421 13.61 34.33 12.70
CA ILE A 421 14.03 33.77 13.99
C ILE A 421 15.03 32.63 13.78
N ALA A 422 14.72 31.65 12.93
CA ALA A 422 15.60 30.52 12.65
C ALA A 422 16.96 30.97 12.10
N ASN A 423 16.98 31.96 11.21
CA ASN A 423 18.23 32.53 10.69
C ASN A 423 19.04 33.27 11.77
N MET A 424 18.39 34.03 12.65
CA MET A 424 19.05 34.74 13.75
C MET A 424 19.66 33.78 14.78
N LEU A 425 19.06 32.61 14.97
CA LEU A 425 19.50 31.63 15.97
C LEU A 425 20.58 30.65 15.45
N LYS A 426 20.97 30.72 14.17
CA LYS A 426 21.94 29.77 13.56
C LYS A 426 23.25 29.66 14.33
N ASP A 427 23.75 30.79 14.81
CA ASP A 427 25.03 30.90 15.52
C ASP A 427 24.88 30.83 17.06
N HIS A 428 23.67 30.57 17.57
CA HIS A 428 23.32 30.66 19.00
C HIS A 428 22.63 29.38 19.51
N GLN A 429 23.36 28.26 19.53
CA GLN A 429 22.81 26.95 19.91
C GLN A 429 22.82 26.65 21.42
N ASP A 430 23.45 27.51 22.24
CA ASP A 430 23.55 27.35 23.71
C ASP A 430 22.40 28.00 24.48
N LEU A 431 21.37 28.48 23.79
CA LEU A 431 20.24 29.20 24.40
C LEU A 431 19.20 28.23 24.96
N GLY A 432 18.73 28.52 26.17
CA GLY A 432 17.57 27.84 26.78
C GLY A 432 16.24 28.45 26.34
N THR A 433 15.18 28.14 27.09
CA THR A 433 13.83 28.73 26.92
C THR A 433 13.39 29.60 28.11
N GLN A 434 14.25 29.73 29.13
CA GLN A 434 13.97 30.55 30.31
C GLN A 434 14.43 31.98 30.08
N VAL A 435 13.47 32.90 29.94
CA VAL A 435 13.73 34.33 29.74
C VAL A 435 13.67 35.04 31.09
N ASP A 436 14.70 35.83 31.41
CA ASP A 436 14.66 36.74 32.55
C ASP A 436 13.92 38.02 32.15
N SER A 437 12.63 38.09 32.52
CA SER A 437 11.75 39.22 32.24
C SER A 437 12.21 40.54 32.88
N SER A 438 13.07 40.51 33.91
CA SER A 438 13.54 41.71 34.60
C SER A 438 14.54 42.53 33.76
N VAL A 439 15.18 41.88 32.79
CA VAL A 439 16.15 42.48 31.86
C VAL A 439 15.45 43.15 30.67
N LEU A 440 14.21 42.75 30.36
CA LEU A 440 13.44 43.31 29.25
C LEU A 440 13.11 44.79 29.50
N VAL A 441 13.37 45.63 28.50
CA VAL A 441 13.26 47.09 28.60
C VAL A 441 12.00 47.57 27.88
N GLU A 442 11.89 47.28 26.59
CA GLU A 442 10.85 47.81 25.71
C GLU A 442 9.47 47.20 26.00
N ALA A 443 8.41 47.95 25.70
CA ALA A 443 7.04 47.47 25.91
C ALA A 443 6.71 46.27 25.00
N ALA A 444 7.17 46.28 23.75
CA ALA A 444 6.93 45.22 22.78
C ALA A 444 7.54 43.87 23.18
N GLU A 445 8.76 43.85 23.74
CA GLU A 445 9.39 42.60 24.19
C GLU A 445 8.74 42.03 25.46
N LYS A 446 8.24 42.88 26.36
CA LYS A 446 7.44 42.45 27.52
C LYS A 446 6.10 41.85 27.09
N ALA A 447 5.41 42.51 26.16
CA ALA A 447 4.15 42.02 25.60
C ALA A 447 4.33 40.67 24.90
N LEU A 448 5.41 40.52 24.11
CA LEU A 448 5.74 39.24 23.47
C LEU A 448 6.05 38.15 24.50
N PHE A 449 6.81 38.46 25.56
CA PHE A 449 7.08 37.51 26.65
C PHE A 449 5.79 37.05 27.35
N GLU A 450 4.87 37.97 27.66
CA GLU A 450 3.58 37.65 28.28
C GLU A 450 2.72 36.77 27.36
N ALA A 451 2.59 37.13 26.09
CA ALA A 451 1.85 36.35 25.10
C ALA A 451 2.45 34.95 24.92
N THR A 452 3.78 34.85 24.83
CA THR A 452 4.51 33.57 24.72
C THR A 452 4.27 32.70 25.96
N THR A 453 4.21 33.30 27.15
CA THR A 453 3.91 32.59 28.40
C THR A 453 2.50 32.00 28.40
N VAL A 454 1.51 32.75 27.91
CA VAL A 454 0.12 32.27 27.78
C VAL A 454 0.04 31.11 26.80
N VAL A 455 0.61 31.25 25.60
CA VAL A 455 0.60 30.21 24.57
C VAL A 455 1.35 28.96 25.04
N ALA A 456 2.54 29.11 25.65
CA ALA A 456 3.27 27.98 26.21
C ALA A 456 2.46 27.19 27.25
N LYS A 457 1.66 27.89 28.08
CA LYS A 457 0.78 27.25 29.05
C LYS A 457 -0.36 26.48 28.37
N GLN A 458 -0.99 27.04 27.34
CA GLN A 458 -2.06 26.40 26.59
C GLN A 458 -1.57 25.16 25.83
N LEU A 459 -0.39 25.24 25.20
CA LEU A 459 0.24 24.13 24.49
C LEU A 459 0.57 22.95 25.41
N ASN A 460 0.98 23.22 26.66
CA ASN A 460 1.24 22.15 27.63
C ASN A 460 -0.04 21.39 28.06
N THR A 461 -1.22 21.97 27.88
CA THR A 461 -2.51 21.37 28.26
C THR A 461 -3.28 20.78 27.09
N ASN A 462 -2.90 21.11 25.85
CA ASN A 462 -3.61 20.69 24.65
C ASN A 462 -2.87 19.54 23.95
N HIS A 463 -3.61 18.48 23.62
CA HIS A 463 -3.09 17.36 22.82
C HIS A 463 -3.51 17.44 21.34
N ASP A 464 -4.19 18.54 20.96
CA ASP A 464 -4.68 18.80 19.60
C ASP A 464 -3.74 19.76 18.87
N TYR A 465 -3.13 19.29 17.77
CA TYR A 465 -2.21 20.10 16.98
C TYR A 465 -2.90 21.23 16.20
N SER A 466 -4.14 21.07 15.75
CA SER A 466 -4.90 22.14 15.10
C SER A 466 -5.18 23.27 16.08
N GLN A 467 -5.59 22.94 17.31
CA GLN A 467 -5.72 23.96 18.34
C GLN A 467 -4.36 24.59 18.69
N SER A 468 -3.31 23.80 18.78
CA SER A 468 -1.95 24.29 19.05
C SER A 468 -1.48 25.30 18.00
N MET A 469 -1.73 25.03 16.72
CA MET A 469 -1.44 25.96 15.64
C MET A 469 -2.28 27.24 15.70
N ARG A 470 -3.54 27.17 16.15
CA ARG A 470 -4.38 28.36 16.38
C ARG A 470 -3.89 29.23 17.53
N GLU A 471 -3.41 28.64 18.63
CA GLU A 471 -2.79 29.42 19.71
C GLU A 471 -1.45 30.03 19.24
N LEU A 472 -0.66 29.31 18.45
CA LEU A 472 0.56 29.87 17.85
C LEU A 472 0.26 31.02 16.87
N LEU A 473 -0.88 30.98 16.17
CA LEU A 473 -1.34 32.08 15.31
C LEU A 473 -1.57 33.38 16.09
N SER A 474 -1.97 33.31 17.36
CA SER A 474 -2.23 34.50 18.17
C SER A 474 -0.97 35.30 18.50
N LEU A 475 0.23 34.71 18.35
CA LEU A 475 1.49 35.41 18.55
C LEU A 475 1.84 36.39 17.42
N LYS A 476 1.11 36.33 16.28
CA LYS A 476 1.41 37.13 15.08
C LYS A 476 1.63 38.60 15.40
N GLU A 477 0.64 39.27 15.98
CA GLU A 477 0.71 40.72 16.22
C GLU A 477 1.85 41.10 17.15
N THR A 478 2.10 40.30 18.20
CA THR A 478 3.19 40.54 19.14
C THR A 478 4.57 40.29 18.53
N ILE A 479 4.69 39.33 17.62
CA ILE A 479 5.95 39.05 16.91
C ILE A 479 6.25 40.14 15.89
N ASP A 480 5.25 40.57 15.12
CA ASP A 480 5.38 41.67 14.16
C ASP A 480 5.83 42.95 14.90
N THR A 481 5.12 43.32 15.98
CA THR A 481 5.43 44.50 16.80
C THR A 481 6.82 44.42 17.41
N PHE A 482 7.23 43.25 17.92
CA PHE A 482 8.60 43.07 18.43
C PHE A 482 9.65 43.34 17.37
N PHE A 483 9.45 42.84 16.15
CA PHE A 483 10.43 43.03 15.08
C PHE A 483 10.46 44.44 14.49
N ASP A 484 9.38 45.20 14.64
CA ASP A 484 9.27 46.59 14.24
C ASP A 484 9.89 47.54 15.28
N GLU A 485 9.71 47.25 16.58
CA GLU A 485 10.09 48.16 17.67
C GLU A 485 11.38 47.76 18.40
N VAL A 486 11.81 46.50 18.32
CA VAL A 486 12.92 45.98 19.14
C VAL A 486 14.12 45.58 18.28
N MET A 487 15.27 46.21 18.55
CA MET A 487 16.54 45.83 17.95
C MET A 487 17.15 44.62 18.70
N VAL A 488 17.14 43.44 18.08
CA VAL A 488 17.63 42.19 18.69
C VAL A 488 19.13 42.26 19.02
N ASN A 489 19.93 42.84 18.11
CA ASN A 489 21.37 43.03 18.32
C ASN A 489 21.63 44.31 19.15
N ALA A 490 21.33 44.23 20.45
CA ALA A 490 21.63 45.30 21.40
C ALA A 490 23.14 45.32 21.78
N ASP A 491 23.66 46.49 22.15
CA ASP A 491 25.05 46.65 22.64
C ASP A 491 25.26 46.00 24.02
N ASP A 492 24.19 45.91 24.82
CA ASP A 492 24.20 45.17 26.07
C ASP A 492 24.05 43.66 25.80
N GLU A 493 25.13 42.92 26.04
CA GLU A 493 25.18 41.46 25.83
C GLU A 493 24.16 40.69 26.69
N ILE A 494 23.80 41.17 27.87
CA ILE A 494 22.80 40.53 28.73
C ILE A 494 21.40 40.70 28.11
N LEU A 495 21.08 41.92 27.66
CA LEU A 495 19.82 42.22 26.98
C LEU A 495 19.69 41.48 25.65
N LYS A 496 20.75 41.49 24.83
CA LYS A 496 20.83 40.75 23.57
C LYS A 496 20.60 39.25 23.79
N ARG A 497 21.27 38.65 24.79
CA ARG A 497 21.08 37.23 25.13
C ARG A 497 19.63 36.95 25.57
N SER A 498 19.02 37.83 26.37
CA SER A 498 17.62 37.69 26.80
C SER A 498 16.64 37.73 25.62
N ARG A 499 16.83 38.68 24.69
CA ARG A 499 16.03 38.77 23.45
C ARG A 499 16.17 37.53 22.56
N LEU A 500 17.39 37.04 22.36
CA LEU A 500 17.62 35.79 21.62
C LEU A 500 17.00 34.58 22.33
N THR A 501 17.02 34.54 23.66
CA THR A 501 16.38 33.47 24.45
C THR A 501 14.85 33.50 24.29
N LEU A 502 14.23 34.69 24.23
CA LEU A 502 12.79 34.83 23.95
C LEU A 502 12.45 34.32 22.55
N LEU A 503 13.23 34.68 21.54
CA LEU A 503 13.04 34.16 20.17
C LEU A 503 13.26 32.65 20.07
N ASN A 504 14.24 32.10 20.82
CA ASN A 504 14.45 30.66 20.90
C ASN A 504 13.27 29.95 21.56
N TRP A 505 12.69 30.52 22.61
CA TRP A 505 11.50 29.96 23.25
C TRP A 505 10.33 29.88 22.27
N ILE A 506 10.05 30.95 21.53
CA ILE A 506 9.03 30.96 20.48
C ILE A 506 9.32 29.88 19.44
N ARG A 507 10.56 29.79 18.96
CA ARG A 507 10.95 28.74 18.00
C ARG A 507 10.69 27.33 18.54
N VAL A 508 11.00 27.07 19.81
CA VAL A 508 10.72 25.78 20.46
C VAL A 508 9.22 25.50 20.52
N LEU A 509 8.37 26.51 20.74
CA LEU A 509 6.91 26.33 20.70
C LEU A 509 6.43 25.92 19.30
N PHE A 510 6.94 26.54 18.22
CA PHE A 510 6.61 26.11 16.86
C PHE A 510 7.13 24.69 16.55
N LEU A 511 8.38 24.39 16.93
CA LEU A 511 8.97 23.06 16.75
C LEU A 511 8.23 21.95 17.52
N SER A 512 7.42 22.30 18.52
CA SER A 512 6.53 21.33 19.18
C SER A 512 5.47 20.76 18.24
N VAL A 513 5.20 21.41 17.10
CA VAL A 513 4.31 20.96 16.01
C VAL A 513 5.07 20.69 14.71
N ALA A 514 5.79 21.69 14.19
CA ALA A 514 6.53 21.61 12.92
C ALA A 514 7.63 22.68 12.81
N ASP A 515 8.66 22.44 12.00
CA ASP A 515 9.60 23.50 11.60
C ASP A 515 8.97 24.33 10.47
N VAL A 516 8.19 25.33 10.86
CA VAL A 516 7.47 26.21 9.91
C VAL A 516 8.38 27.00 8.98
N SER A 517 9.69 27.06 9.22
CA SER A 517 10.63 27.73 8.31
C SER A 517 10.72 27.05 6.94
N TYR A 518 10.33 25.77 6.84
CA TYR A 518 10.24 25.02 5.59
C TYR A 518 9.03 25.42 4.72
N LEU A 519 8.07 26.20 5.26
CA LEU A 519 6.89 26.66 4.53
C LEU A 519 7.15 27.86 3.61
N SER A 520 8.19 28.65 3.88
CA SER A 520 8.53 29.86 3.10
C SER A 520 8.96 29.58 1.68
#